data_AF-A0A6I3MUT7-F1
#
_entry.id   AF-A0A6I3MUT7-F1
#
_cell.length_a   1.000
_cell.length_b   1.000
_cell.length_c   1.000
_cell.angle_alpha   90.00
_cell.angle_beta   90.00
_cell.angle_gamma   90.00
#
_symmetry.space_group_name_H-M   'P 1'
#
loop_
_entity.id
_entity.type
_entity.pdbx_description
1 polymer ?
#
loop_
_entity_poly.entity_id
_entity_poly.type
_entity_poly.pdbx_seq_one_letter_code
_entity_poly.pdbx_strand_id
1 'polypeptide(L)'
;MAVAKQDGLDEPTIAEVDHYETSSLSERHKAALRYADTLMTQPGGITPQQKADLLLHFTRDQIIELTVDVMKWNYQKVPVSLGTDVEVQEGELTPLIFDAQGNWVKPT
;
A
#
# COMPACT_ATOMS: atom_id res chain seq x y z
N MET A 1 1.71 -3.45 11.32
CA MET A 1 0.69 -2.75 12.14
C MET A 1 1.29 -1.91 13.28
N ALA A 2 2.44 -2.30 13.85
CA ALA A 2 3.11 -1.55 14.92
C ALA A 2 3.44 -0.07 14.59
N VAL A 3 3.84 0.24 13.34
CA VAL A 3 4.24 1.60 12.93
C VAL A 3 3.06 2.58 12.88
N ALA A 4 1.91 2.18 12.32
CA ALA A 4 0.75 3.07 12.17
C ALA A 4 0.17 3.52 13.54
N LYS A 5 0.18 2.61 14.52
CA LYS A 5 -0.28 2.89 15.89
C LYS A 5 0.69 3.82 16.65
N GLN A 6 1.99 3.74 16.35
CA GLN A 6 3.01 4.62 16.92
C GLN A 6 2.92 6.07 16.40
N ASP A 7 2.44 6.26 15.17
CA ASP A 7 2.33 7.58 14.53
C ASP A 7 0.94 8.23 14.71
N GLY A 8 0.10 7.71 15.61
CA GLY A 8 -1.18 8.33 15.99
C GLY A 8 -2.39 7.90 15.18
N LEU A 9 -2.30 6.81 14.40
CA LEU A 9 -3.47 6.18 13.79
C LEU A 9 -4.22 5.39 14.88
N ASP A 10 -5.41 5.85 15.27
CA ASP A 10 -6.22 5.17 16.27
C ASP A 10 -7.04 4.00 15.66
N GLU A 11 -7.42 3.03 16.49
CA GLU A 11 -8.20 1.87 16.04
C GLU A 11 -9.54 2.25 15.35
N PRO A 12 -10.25 3.31 15.76
CA PRO A 12 -11.41 3.82 15.03
C PRO A 12 -11.09 4.22 13.59
N THR A 13 -10.01 4.96 13.35
CA THR A 13 -9.60 5.37 12.00
C THR A 13 -9.25 4.16 11.12
N ILE A 14 -8.70 3.10 11.71
CA ILE A 14 -8.41 1.84 10.99
C ILE A 14 -9.71 1.19 10.51
N ALA A 15 -10.73 1.10 11.36
CA ALA A 15 -12.02 0.54 10.97
C ALA A 15 -12.72 1.37 9.88
N GLU A 16 -12.49 2.68 9.87
CA GLU A 16 -12.97 3.56 8.80
C GLU A 16 -12.31 3.27 7.46
N VAL A 17 -11.02 2.89 7.44
CA VAL A 17 -10.32 2.53 6.19
C VAL A 17 -10.94 1.30 5.53
N ASP A 18 -11.38 0.29 6.28
CA ASP A 18 -12.02 -0.90 5.69
C ASP A 18 -13.33 -0.57 4.94
N HIS A 19 -14.01 0.50 5.36
CA HIS A 19 -15.29 0.94 4.80
C HIS A 19 -15.22 2.41 4.36
N TYR A 20 -14.10 2.80 3.73
CA TYR A 20 -13.77 4.22 3.54
C TYR A 20 -14.82 5.00 2.76
N GLU A 21 -15.52 4.38 1.81
CA GLU A 21 -16.55 5.04 1.01
C GLU A 21 -17.67 5.63 1.89
N THR A 22 -18.13 4.88 2.89
CA THR A 22 -19.21 5.30 3.81
C THR A 22 -18.70 5.87 5.13
N SER A 23 -17.38 5.93 5.32
CA SER A 23 -16.74 6.47 6.52
C SER A 23 -16.79 8.00 6.60
N SER A 24 -16.38 8.54 7.76
CA SER A 24 -16.23 9.99 7.97
C SER A 24 -14.89 10.56 7.46
N LEU A 25 -14.04 9.72 6.84
CA LEU A 25 -12.78 10.16 6.24
C LEU A 25 -12.99 11.30 5.25
N SER A 26 -12.01 12.20 5.17
CA SER A 26 -12.04 13.27 4.17
C SER A 26 -11.99 12.71 2.74
N GLU A 27 -12.55 13.44 1.77
CA GLU A 27 -12.46 13.05 0.35
C GLU A 27 -11.00 12.92 -0.14
N ARG A 28 -10.08 13.68 0.45
CA ARG A 28 -8.63 13.51 0.20
C ARG A 28 -8.16 12.09 0.56
N HIS A 29 -8.59 11.54 1.70
CA HIS A 29 -8.25 10.18 2.11
C HIS A 29 -9.00 9.14 1.24
N LYS A 30 -10.30 9.33 0.99
CA LYS A 30 -11.07 8.41 0.16
C LYS A 30 -10.53 8.33 -1.27
N ALA A 31 -10.13 9.44 -1.87
CA ALA A 31 -9.50 9.47 -3.18
C ALA A 31 -8.18 8.66 -3.22
N ALA A 32 -7.34 8.79 -2.19
CA ALA A 32 -6.12 8.00 -2.06
C ALA A 32 -6.41 6.50 -1.89
N LEU A 33 -7.42 6.14 -1.09
CA LEU A 33 -7.81 4.76 -0.84
C LEU A 33 -8.43 4.10 -2.09
N ARG A 34 -9.34 4.77 -2.81
CA ARG A 34 -9.86 4.32 -4.11
C ARG A 34 -8.73 4.01 -5.09
N TYR A 35 -7.75 4.91 -5.16
CA TYR A 35 -6.59 4.74 -6.02
C TYR A 35 -5.72 3.55 -5.58
N ALA A 36 -5.41 3.44 -4.30
CA ALA A 36 -4.61 2.37 -3.73
C ALA A 36 -5.25 0.99 -3.96
N ASP A 37 -6.57 0.85 -3.73
CA ASP A 37 -7.33 -0.38 -4.00
C ASP A 37 -7.23 -0.81 -5.46
N THR A 38 -7.43 0.15 -6.37
CA THR A 38 -7.39 -0.13 -7.81
C THR A 38 -5.98 -0.49 -8.23
N LEU A 39 -4.97 0.25 -7.78
CA LEU A 39 -3.55 -0.04 -8.05
C LEU A 39 -3.14 -1.41 -7.48
N MET A 40 -3.67 -1.80 -6.33
CA MET A 40 -3.38 -3.08 -5.69
C MET A 40 -4.02 -4.25 -6.42
N THR A 41 -5.27 -4.11 -6.87
CA THR A 41 -6.04 -5.25 -7.42
C THR A 41 -5.96 -5.33 -8.94
N GLN A 42 -6.10 -4.21 -9.64
CA GLN A 42 -6.17 -4.13 -11.09
C GLN A 42 -5.57 -2.79 -11.59
N PRO A 43 -4.22 -2.67 -11.68
CA PRO A 43 -3.57 -1.41 -12.09
C PRO A 43 -4.08 -0.85 -13.43
N GLY A 44 -4.42 -1.72 -14.38
CA GLY A 44 -5.00 -1.32 -15.67
C GLY A 44 -6.42 -0.74 -15.59
N GLY A 45 -7.08 -0.85 -14.42
CA GLY A 45 -8.42 -0.36 -14.15
C GLY A 45 -8.48 1.09 -13.64
N ILE A 46 -7.34 1.76 -13.47
CA ILE A 46 -7.31 3.16 -12.99
C ILE A 46 -8.01 4.07 -14.01
N THR A 47 -9.15 4.61 -13.61
CA THR A 47 -10.01 5.42 -14.47
C THR A 47 -9.51 6.87 -14.62
N PRO A 48 -9.92 7.59 -15.68
CA PRO A 48 -9.67 9.02 -15.79
C PRO A 48 -10.27 9.83 -14.63
N GLN A 49 -11.42 9.39 -14.08
CA GLN A 49 -12.06 10.05 -12.94
C GLN A 49 -11.20 9.95 -11.68
N GLN A 50 -10.68 8.76 -11.36
CA GLN A 50 -9.79 8.60 -10.20
C GLN A 50 -8.52 9.45 -10.33
N LYS A 51 -7.97 9.60 -11.54
CA LYS A 51 -6.84 10.51 -11.79
C LYS A 51 -7.23 11.96 -11.53
N ALA A 52 -8.40 12.39 -12.00
CA ALA A 52 -8.90 13.73 -11.75
C ALA A 52 -9.10 13.99 -10.25
N ASP A 53 -9.71 13.04 -9.53
CA ASP A 53 -9.96 13.14 -8.09
C ASP A 53 -8.65 13.25 -7.28
N LEU A 54 -7.61 12.51 -7.64
CA LEU A 54 -6.29 12.65 -7.01
C LEU A 54 -5.71 14.05 -7.23
N LEU A 55 -5.81 14.58 -8.45
CA LEU A 55 -5.28 15.91 -8.79
C LEU A 55 -6.03 17.06 -8.10
N LEU A 56 -7.23 16.82 -7.55
CA LEU A 56 -7.93 17.79 -6.71
C LEU A 56 -7.33 17.90 -5.30
N HIS A 57 -6.64 16.86 -4.82
CA HIS A 57 -6.23 16.75 -3.42
C HIS A 57 -4.73 16.59 -3.20
N PHE A 58 -3.98 16.25 -4.26
CA PHE A 58 -2.56 15.95 -4.21
C PHE A 58 -1.81 16.62 -5.35
N THR A 59 -0.60 17.07 -5.03
CA THR A 59 0.37 17.47 -6.04
C THR A 59 0.88 16.25 -6.82
N ARG A 60 1.50 16.48 -7.98
CA ARG A 60 2.09 15.40 -8.77
C ARG A 60 3.15 14.61 -7.99
N ASP A 61 3.98 15.29 -7.21
CA ASP A 61 5.04 14.63 -6.43
C ASP A 61 4.44 13.74 -5.33
N GLN A 62 3.39 14.23 -4.64
CA GLN A 62 2.65 13.42 -3.67
C GLN A 62 1.96 12.21 -4.31
N ILE A 63 1.47 12.31 -5.55
CA ILE A 63 0.89 11.17 -6.27
C ILE A 63 1.98 10.14 -6.59
N ILE A 64 3.18 10.59 -6.97
CA ILE A 64 4.33 9.71 -7.22
C ILE A 64 4.72 8.98 -5.92
N GLU A 65 4.85 9.71 -4.81
CA GLU A 65 5.13 9.12 -3.50
C GLU A 65 4.07 8.08 -3.11
N LEU A 66 2.78 8.44 -3.17
CA LEU A 66 1.67 7.54 -2.89
C LEU A 66 1.74 6.27 -3.76
N THR A 67 2.06 6.42 -5.05
CA THR A 67 2.17 5.28 -5.98
C THR A 67 3.31 4.35 -5.56
N VAL A 68 4.49 4.91 -5.27
CA VAL A 68 5.67 4.13 -4.87
C VAL A 68 5.43 3.45 -3.52
N ASP A 69 4.79 4.11 -2.57
CA ASP A 69 4.46 3.53 -1.28
C ASP A 69 3.50 2.35 -1.41
N VAL A 70 2.42 2.47 -2.19
CA VAL A 70 1.50 1.35 -2.44
C VAL A 70 2.22 0.21 -3.17
N MET A 71 3.04 0.51 -4.18
CA MET A 71 3.81 -0.50 -4.90
C MET A 71 4.82 -1.22 -4.00
N LYS A 72 5.47 -0.50 -3.09
CA LYS A 72 6.38 -1.07 -2.10
C LYS A 72 5.68 -2.11 -1.25
N TRP A 73 4.42 -1.92 -0.85
CA TRP A 73 3.66 -2.90 -0.08
C TRP A 73 3.09 -4.06 -0.92
N ASN A 74 2.94 -3.86 -2.23
CA ASN A 74 2.50 -4.93 -3.15
C ASN A 74 3.58 -6.00 -3.42
N TYR A 75 4.83 -5.78 -2.98
CA TYR A 75 5.92 -6.74 -3.18
C TYR A 75 5.61 -8.14 -2.65
N GLN A 76 4.79 -8.24 -1.60
CA GLN A 76 4.35 -9.49 -0.96
C GLN A 76 3.77 -10.52 -1.92
N LYS A 77 3.23 -10.09 -3.07
CA LYS A 77 2.67 -11.00 -4.08
C LYS A 77 3.71 -11.97 -4.65
N VAL A 78 4.96 -11.54 -4.80
CA VAL A 78 6.05 -12.38 -5.31
C VAL A 78 6.33 -13.54 -4.36
N PRO A 79 6.68 -13.32 -3.07
CA PRO A 79 6.97 -14.42 -2.17
C PRO A 79 5.76 -15.33 -1.93
N VAL A 80 4.53 -14.79 -1.82
CA VAL A 80 3.30 -15.58 -1.66
C VAL A 80 3.05 -16.47 -2.88
N SER A 81 3.15 -15.95 -4.11
CA SER A 81 2.94 -16.76 -5.33
C SER A 81 3.97 -17.87 -5.51
N LEU A 82 5.18 -17.68 -4.96
CA LEU A 82 6.25 -18.67 -5.00
C LEU A 82 6.22 -19.64 -3.80
N GLY A 83 5.33 -19.42 -2.82
CA GLY A 83 5.28 -20.21 -1.57
C GLY A 83 6.54 -20.04 -0.72
N THR A 84 7.09 -18.83 -0.73
CA THR A 84 8.38 -18.51 -0.11
C THR A 84 8.30 -17.43 0.95
N ASP A 85 7.10 -16.90 1.20
CA ASP A 85 6.83 -16.01 2.32
C ASP A 85 7.31 -16.62 3.65
N VAL A 86 7.89 -15.75 4.46
CA VAL A 86 8.31 -16.05 5.83
C VAL A 86 7.30 -15.36 6.73
N GLU A 87 6.86 -16.03 7.80
CA GLU A 87 5.94 -15.44 8.78
C GLU A 87 6.51 -14.09 9.24
N VAL A 88 5.72 -13.01 9.12
CA VAL A 88 6.15 -11.68 9.57
C VAL A 88 6.22 -11.70 11.09
N GLN A 89 7.44 -11.60 11.63
CA GLN A 89 7.65 -11.49 13.07
C GLN A 89 7.65 -10.03 13.50
N GLU A 90 6.84 -9.71 14.51
CA GLU A 90 6.74 -8.35 15.04
C GLU A 90 8.10 -7.91 15.62
N GLY A 91 8.60 -6.76 15.15
CA GLY A 91 9.88 -6.20 15.58
C GLY A 91 11.10 -6.66 14.75
N GLU A 92 10.93 -7.59 13.81
CA GLU A 92 11.99 -8.03 12.91
C GLU A 92 11.82 -7.47 11.50
N LEU A 93 12.92 -7.02 10.89
CA LEU A 93 12.93 -6.64 9.49
C LEU A 93 13.21 -7.89 8.64
N THR A 94 12.29 -8.27 7.77
CA THR A 94 12.55 -9.29 6.74
C THR A 94 13.23 -8.62 5.54
N PRO A 95 14.53 -8.87 5.29
CA PRO A 95 15.24 -8.19 4.23
C PRO A 95 14.85 -8.76 2.87
N LEU A 96 14.54 -7.88 1.91
CA LEU A 96 14.36 -8.24 0.52
C LEU A 96 15.74 -8.20 -0.19
N ILE A 97 16.40 -9.35 -0.28
CA ILE A 97 17.76 -9.47 -0.82
C ILE A 97 17.69 -10.11 -2.21
N PHE A 98 18.44 -9.54 -3.17
CA PHE A 98 18.63 -10.12 -4.49
C PHE A 98 20.10 -10.48 -4.68
N ASP A 99 20.38 -11.62 -5.30
CA ASP A 99 21.73 -12.00 -5.70
C ASP A 99 22.21 -11.17 -6.91
N ALA A 100 23.46 -11.37 -7.32
CA ALA A 100 24.06 -10.65 -8.44
C ALA A 100 23.39 -10.96 -9.79
N GLN A 101 22.54 -11.99 -9.87
CA GLN A 101 21.77 -12.40 -11.04
C GLN A 101 20.31 -11.91 -10.97
N GLY A 102 19.92 -11.23 -9.89
CA GLY A 102 18.57 -10.74 -9.67
C GLY A 102 17.60 -11.79 -9.11
N ASN A 103 18.08 -12.96 -8.70
CA ASN A 103 17.24 -13.92 -7.99
C ASN A 103 17.05 -13.47 -6.55
N TRP A 104 15.83 -13.58 -6.05
CA TRP A 104 15.56 -13.31 -4.65
C TRP A 104 16.19 -14.38 -3.75
N VAL A 105 16.90 -13.95 -2.72
CA VAL A 105 17.54 -14.82 -1.73
C VAL A 105 16.57 -15.02 -0.57
N LYS A 106 16.08 -16.25 -0.42
CA LYS A 106 15.12 -16.61 0.63
C LYS A 106 15.78 -16.44 2.02
N PRO A 107 15.18 -15.69 2.96
CA PRO A 107 15.61 -15.67 4.35
C PRO A 107 15.49 -17.07 4.94
N THR A 108 16.54 -17.53 5.63
CA THR A 108 16.57 -18.82 6.35
C THR A 108 15.95 -18.70 7.72
#